data_AF-A0A3C1KIC7-F1
#
_entry.id   AF-A0A3C1KIC7-F1
#
_cell.length_a   1.000
_cell.length_b   1.000
_cell.length_c   1.000
_cell.angle_alpha   90.00
_cell.angle_beta   90.00
_cell.angle_gamma   90.00
#
_symmetry.space_group_name_H-M   'P 1'
#
loop_
_entity.id
_entity.type
_entity.pdbx_description
1 polymer ?
#
loop_
_entity_poly.entity_id
_entity_poly.type
_entity_poly.pdbx_seq_one_letter_code
_entity_poly.pdbx_strand_id
1 'polypeptide(L)'
;VLLPLAGLESTQLEIYYHYIDLVEALNFARNEAARKHLYQGLSRDEAERWLMMFGLETAGTAATRLNVIEAQRSYVVTYNHGREIVAGYLSSRSTPGSADSWKDFVAILTTPLSPADLVAASPDSGVKPP
;
A
#
# COMPACT_ATOMS: atom_id res chain seq x y z
N VAL A 1 9.12 17.51 -14.51
CA VAL A 1 10.43 17.93 -15.07
C VAL A 1 11.56 17.77 -14.04
N LEU A 2 11.58 16.68 -13.26
CA LEU A 2 12.59 16.49 -12.19
C LEU A 2 13.75 15.57 -12.60
N LEU A 3 13.47 14.52 -13.38
CA LEU A 3 14.47 13.51 -13.77
C LEU A 3 15.66 14.07 -14.57
N PRO A 4 15.46 14.92 -15.60
CA PRO A 4 16.59 15.51 -16.32
C PRO A 4 17.46 16.42 -15.44
N LEU A 5 16.86 17.11 -14.45
CA LEU A 5 17.60 17.93 -13.49
C LEU A 5 18.48 17.09 -12.55
N ALA A 6 18.13 15.81 -12.36
CA ALA A 6 18.92 14.84 -11.59
C ALA A 6 19.90 14.03 -12.45
N GLY A 7 20.03 14.33 -13.76
CA GLY A 7 20.87 13.57 -14.69
C GLY A 7 20.32 12.17 -15.02
N LEU A 8 19.02 11.96 -14.84
CA LEU A 8 18.36 10.67 -15.08
C LEU A 8 17.55 10.71 -16.38
N GLU A 9 17.73 9.69 -17.21
CA GLU A 9 16.99 9.50 -18.46
C GLU A 9 15.54 9.06 -18.21
N SER A 10 14.61 9.54 -19.02
CA SER A 10 13.16 9.28 -18.85
C SER A 10 12.64 8.11 -19.70
N THR A 11 13.50 7.49 -20.49
CA THR A 11 13.14 6.52 -21.55
C THR A 11 12.48 5.24 -21.04
N GLN A 12 12.68 4.87 -19.77
CA GLN A 12 12.13 3.65 -19.17
C GLN A 12 11.06 3.92 -18.11
N LEU A 13 10.57 5.16 -17.98
CA LEU A 13 9.61 5.50 -16.92
C LEU A 13 8.30 4.74 -17.00
N GLU A 14 7.77 4.54 -18.21
CA GLU A 14 6.52 3.80 -18.40
C GLU A 14 6.66 2.36 -17.89
N ILE A 15 7.76 1.69 -18.26
CA ILE A 15 8.09 0.33 -17.81
C ILE A 15 8.28 0.30 -16.29
N TYR A 16 8.98 1.30 -15.74
CA TYR A 16 9.21 1.40 -14.31
C TYR A 16 7.90 1.55 -13.52
N TYR A 17 7.04 2.47 -13.91
CA TYR A 17 5.75 2.66 -13.22
C TYR A 17 4.84 1.45 -13.39
N HIS A 18 4.81 0.83 -14.57
CA HIS A 18 4.07 -0.42 -14.76
C HIS A 18 4.58 -1.55 -13.85
N TYR A 19 5.90 -1.67 -13.68
CA TYR A 19 6.50 -2.60 -12.72
C TYR A 19 6.07 -2.29 -11.28
N ILE A 20 6.07 -1.00 -10.87
CA ILE A 20 5.62 -0.59 -9.54
C ILE A 20 4.15 -0.99 -9.32
N ASP A 21 3.26 -0.74 -10.28
CA ASP A 21 1.84 -1.11 -10.18
C ASP A 21 1.65 -2.62 -9.97
N LEU A 22 2.39 -3.45 -10.74
CA LEU A 22 2.36 -4.90 -10.62
C LEU A 22 2.88 -5.37 -9.25
N VAL A 23 3.94 -4.75 -8.74
CA VAL A 23 4.51 -5.08 -7.42
C VAL A 23 3.62 -4.62 -6.28
N GLU A 24 2.87 -3.53 -6.44
CA GLU A 24 1.85 -3.09 -5.48
C GLU A 24 0.69 -4.08 -5.38
N ALA A 25 0.26 -4.68 -6.49
CA ALA A 25 -0.77 -5.71 -6.48
C ALA A 25 -0.39 -6.95 -5.63
N LEU A 26 0.91 -7.19 -5.40
CA LEU A 26 1.40 -8.27 -4.54
C LEU A 26 1.37 -7.93 -3.04
N ASN A 27 0.90 -6.73 -2.64
CA ASN A 27 0.79 -6.35 -1.22
C ASN A 27 -0.07 -7.31 -0.41
N PHE A 28 -1.09 -7.93 -1.00
CA PHE A 28 -1.91 -8.93 -0.31
C PHE A 28 -1.10 -10.15 0.13
N ALA A 29 -0.15 -10.61 -0.68
CA ALA A 29 0.74 -11.72 -0.33
C ALA A 29 1.61 -11.36 0.88
N ARG A 30 2.08 -10.11 0.96
CA ARG A 30 2.87 -9.59 2.08
C ARG A 30 2.03 -9.49 3.35
N ASN A 31 0.80 -8.97 3.25
CA ASN A 31 -0.14 -8.90 4.37
C ASN A 31 -0.44 -10.29 4.93
N GLU A 32 -0.65 -11.28 4.05
CA GLU A 32 -0.94 -12.64 4.48
C GLU A 32 0.27 -13.31 5.13
N ALA A 33 1.49 -13.10 4.63
CA ALA A 33 2.71 -13.54 5.28
C ALA A 33 2.82 -12.98 6.70
N ALA A 34 2.59 -11.67 6.87
CA ALA A 34 2.61 -11.01 8.17
C ALA A 34 1.55 -11.58 9.12
N ARG A 35 0.31 -11.75 8.63
CA ARG A 35 -0.81 -12.28 9.42
C ARG A 35 -0.53 -13.71 9.90
N LYS A 36 -0.07 -14.58 8.99
CA LYS A 36 0.26 -15.98 9.30
C LYS A 36 1.42 -16.09 10.28
N HIS A 37 2.47 -15.30 10.07
CA HIS A 37 3.66 -15.31 10.93
C HIS A 37 3.36 -14.79 12.34
N LEU A 38 2.66 -13.65 12.46
CA LEU A 38 2.39 -13.02 13.76
C LEU A 38 1.31 -13.72 14.57
N TYR A 39 0.32 -14.35 13.92
CA TYR A 39 -0.92 -14.78 14.58
C TYR A 39 -1.33 -16.24 14.31
N GLN A 40 -0.68 -16.95 13.39
CA GLN A 40 -1.04 -18.34 13.04
C GLN A 40 0.12 -19.33 13.17
N GLY A 41 1.24 -18.92 13.76
CA GLY A 41 2.37 -19.80 14.06
C GLY A 41 3.22 -20.20 12.85
N LEU A 42 3.09 -19.49 11.71
CA LEU A 42 3.98 -19.70 10.57
C LEU A 42 5.41 -19.32 10.95
N SER A 43 6.37 -20.23 10.76
CA SER A 43 7.77 -19.96 11.13
C SER A 43 8.38 -18.85 10.27
N ARG A 44 9.47 -18.25 10.76
CA ARG A 44 10.20 -17.21 10.04
C ARG A 44 10.66 -17.70 8.66
N ASP A 45 11.26 -18.88 8.59
CA ASP A 45 11.74 -19.47 7.33
C ASP A 45 10.60 -19.75 6.34
N GLU A 46 9.43 -20.17 6.82
CA GLU A 46 8.24 -20.36 5.97
C GLU A 46 7.69 -19.02 5.47
N ALA A 47 7.71 -17.98 6.30
CA ALA A 47 7.29 -16.64 5.92
C ALA A 47 8.27 -16.01 4.91
N GLU A 48 9.58 -16.22 5.04
CA GLU A 48 10.57 -15.78 4.04
C GLU A 48 10.32 -16.47 2.70
N ARG A 49 10.11 -17.79 2.70
CA ARG A 49 9.77 -18.55 1.49
C ARG A 49 8.47 -18.05 0.84
N TRP A 50 7.46 -17.71 1.65
CA TRP A 50 6.22 -17.14 1.15
C TRP A 50 6.45 -15.80 0.46
N LEU A 51 7.22 -14.90 1.07
CA LEU A 51 7.54 -13.59 0.52
C LEU A 51 8.36 -13.69 -0.78
N MET A 52 9.27 -14.66 -0.85
CA MET A 52 10.02 -14.92 -2.08
C MET A 52 9.12 -15.46 -3.20
N MET A 53 8.24 -16.42 -2.88
CA MET A 53 7.39 -17.09 -3.86
C MET A 53 6.26 -16.21 -4.38
N PHE A 54 5.57 -15.50 -3.48
CA PHE A 54 4.34 -14.76 -3.81
C PHE A 54 4.54 -13.24 -3.80
N GLY A 55 5.54 -12.73 -3.10
CA GLY A 55 5.91 -11.31 -3.11
C GLY A 55 6.98 -10.96 -4.15
N LEU A 56 7.54 -11.98 -4.84
CA LEU A 56 8.67 -11.87 -5.76
C LEU A 56 9.88 -11.16 -5.14
N GLU A 57 10.10 -11.36 -3.85
CA GLU A 57 11.18 -10.72 -3.10
C GLU A 57 12.47 -11.56 -3.15
N THR A 58 13.62 -10.91 -3.12
CA THR A 58 14.88 -11.61 -2.86
C THR A 58 14.91 -12.09 -1.40
N ALA A 59 15.76 -13.08 -1.10
CA ALA A 59 15.91 -13.57 0.28
C ALA A 59 16.28 -12.44 1.27
N GLY A 60 17.21 -11.55 0.90
CA GLY A 60 17.60 -10.42 1.73
C GLY A 60 16.47 -9.42 1.97
N THR A 61 15.66 -9.15 0.94
CA THR A 61 14.48 -8.28 1.06
C THR A 61 13.41 -8.93 1.95
N ALA A 62 13.12 -10.22 1.76
CA ALA A 62 12.16 -10.96 2.56
C ALA A 62 12.54 -10.99 4.05
N ALA A 63 13.82 -11.27 4.35
CA ALA A 63 14.34 -11.25 5.72
C ALA A 63 14.23 -9.86 6.37
N THR A 64 14.61 -8.81 5.64
CA THR A 64 14.49 -7.42 6.11
C THR A 64 13.03 -7.05 6.38
N ARG A 65 12.12 -7.46 5.50
CA ARG A 65 10.69 -7.24 5.67
C ARG A 65 10.14 -7.93 6.91
N LEU A 66 10.56 -9.16 7.19
CA LEU A 66 10.15 -9.84 8.42
C LEU A 66 10.61 -9.11 9.67
N ASN A 67 11.82 -8.56 9.68
CA ASN A 67 12.27 -7.73 10.80
C ASN A 67 11.32 -6.53 11.03
N VAL A 68 10.86 -5.89 9.95
CA VAL A 68 9.88 -4.79 10.03
C VAL A 68 8.52 -5.30 10.52
N ILE A 69 8.03 -6.42 9.99
CA ILE A 69 6.77 -7.05 10.41
C ILE A 69 6.80 -7.40 11.90
N GLU A 70 7.89 -7.98 12.40
CA GLU A 70 8.07 -8.35 13.80
C GLU A 70 8.11 -7.10 14.70
N ALA A 71 8.82 -6.05 14.27
CA ALA A 71 8.96 -4.81 15.03
C ALA A 71 7.66 -3.97 15.06
N GLN A 72 6.96 -3.88 13.94
CA GLN A 72 5.80 -2.99 13.77
C GLN A 72 4.45 -3.72 13.94
N ARG A 73 4.45 -5.06 13.90
CA ARG A 73 3.28 -5.93 14.06
C ARG A 73 2.10 -5.49 13.16
N SER A 74 0.93 -5.24 13.77
CA SER A 74 -0.30 -4.83 13.09
C SER A 74 -0.18 -3.50 12.33
N TYR A 75 0.82 -2.67 12.64
CA TYR A 75 1.01 -1.37 12.01
C TYR A 75 1.36 -1.47 10.52
N VAL A 76 1.99 -2.58 10.10
CA VAL A 76 2.28 -2.85 8.68
C VAL A 76 0.98 -2.99 7.86
N VAL A 77 -0.07 -3.55 8.46
CA VAL A 77 -1.36 -3.76 7.80
C VAL A 77 -2.14 -2.44 7.69
N THR A 78 -2.06 -1.58 8.71
CA THR A 78 -2.82 -0.31 8.76
C THR A 78 -2.38 0.69 7.69
N TYR A 79 -1.14 0.63 7.20
CA TYR A 79 -0.67 1.54 6.14
C TYR A 79 -1.34 1.28 4.79
N ASN A 80 -1.46 0.01 4.41
CA ASN A 80 -2.11 -0.37 3.16
C ASN A 80 -3.60 0.01 3.21
N HIS A 81 -4.24 -0.30 4.34
CA HIS A 81 -5.66 0.01 4.51
C HIS A 81 -5.94 1.52 4.55
N GLY A 82 -5.10 2.30 5.23
CA GLY A 82 -5.23 3.76 5.26
C GLY A 82 -5.08 4.39 3.87
N ARG A 83 -4.14 3.90 3.05
CA ARG A 83 -3.99 4.33 1.65
C ARG A 83 -5.24 4.04 0.83
N GLU A 84 -5.80 2.83 0.96
CA GLU A 84 -7.03 2.43 0.26
C GLU A 84 -8.23 3.31 0.62
N ILE A 85 -8.42 3.59 1.92
CA ILE A 85 -9.49 4.48 2.40
C ILE A 85 -9.37 5.87 1.77
N VAL A 86 -8.17 6.46 1.80
CA VAL A 86 -7.93 7.80 1.23
C VAL A 86 -8.13 7.79 -0.29
N ALA A 87 -7.60 6.79 -0.98
CA ALA A 87 -7.73 6.67 -2.44
C ALA A 87 -9.19 6.50 -2.86
N GLY A 88 -9.96 5.66 -2.15
CA GLY A 88 -11.39 5.47 -2.36
C GLY A 88 -12.19 6.76 -2.14
N TYR A 89 -11.92 7.44 -1.03
CA TYR A 89 -12.55 8.73 -0.72
C TYR A 89 -12.32 9.76 -1.82
N LEU A 90 -11.07 9.95 -2.26
CA LEU A 90 -10.75 10.91 -3.33
C LEU A 90 -11.42 10.54 -4.66
N SER A 91 -11.35 9.25 -5.03
CA SER A 91 -11.93 8.75 -6.28
C SER A 91 -13.45 8.88 -6.34
N SER A 92 -14.12 8.91 -5.18
CA SER A 92 -15.57 9.11 -5.10
C SER A 92 -16.01 10.56 -5.33
N ARG A 93 -15.11 11.54 -5.17
CA ARG A 93 -15.44 12.98 -5.23
C ARG A 93 -14.92 13.65 -6.51
N SER A 94 -13.74 13.24 -6.96
CA SER A 94 -13.01 13.91 -8.03
C SER A 94 -12.30 12.91 -8.92
N THR A 95 -12.13 13.24 -10.20
CA THR A 95 -11.34 12.41 -11.11
C THR A 95 -9.87 12.38 -10.65
N PRO A 96 -9.24 11.19 -10.53
CA PRO A 96 -7.83 11.08 -10.13
C PRO A 96 -6.91 11.93 -11.01
N GLY A 97 -6.02 12.70 -10.38
CA GLY A 97 -5.07 13.58 -11.07
C GLY A 97 -5.64 14.93 -11.52
N SER A 98 -6.94 15.19 -11.33
CA SER A 98 -7.54 16.50 -11.58
C SER A 98 -7.12 17.53 -10.53
N ALA A 99 -7.25 18.82 -10.86
CA ALA A 99 -7.02 19.91 -9.90
C ALA A 99 -7.93 19.81 -8.67
N ASP A 100 -9.15 19.29 -8.83
CA ASP A 100 -10.09 19.13 -7.71
C ASP A 100 -9.70 17.96 -6.80
N SER A 101 -9.16 16.86 -7.34
CA SER A 101 -8.61 15.77 -6.52
C SER A 101 -7.45 16.24 -5.61
N TRP A 102 -6.64 17.20 -6.08
CA TRP A 102 -5.59 17.80 -5.27
C TRP A 102 -6.14 18.70 -4.16
N LYS A 103 -7.20 19.47 -4.43
CA LYS A 103 -7.88 20.27 -3.40
C LYS A 103 -8.49 19.37 -2.33
N ASP A 104 -9.15 18.29 -2.73
CA ASP A 104 -9.72 17.31 -1.82
C ASP A 104 -8.64 16.65 -0.96
N PHE A 105 -7.49 16.30 -1.56
CA PHE A 105 -6.36 15.74 -0.81
C PHE A 105 -5.77 16.73 0.22
N VAL A 106 -5.58 17.99 -0.17
CA VAL A 106 -5.16 19.04 0.78
C VAL A 106 -6.16 19.17 1.92
N ALA A 107 -7.46 19.15 1.63
CA ALA A 107 -8.50 19.23 2.65
C ALA A 107 -8.43 18.08 3.66
N ILE A 108 -8.09 16.86 3.24
CA ILE A 108 -7.86 15.72 4.15
C ILE A 108 -6.70 16.00 5.11
N LEU A 109 -5.61 16.61 4.62
CA LEU A 109 -4.42 16.89 5.44
C LEU A 109 -4.62 18.08 6.40
N THR A 110 -5.45 19.06 6.02
CA THR A 110 -5.65 20.29 6.81
C THR A 110 -6.88 20.23 7.72
N THR A 111 -7.69 19.17 7.61
CA THR A 111 -8.90 18.98 8.42
C THR A 111 -8.70 17.80 9.36
N PRO A 112 -9.11 17.88 10.63
CA PRO A 112 -9.05 16.74 11.54
C PRO A 112 -10.14 15.71 11.18
N LEU A 113 -9.89 14.90 10.14
CA LEU A 113 -10.75 13.80 9.73
C LEU A 113 -10.28 12.50 10.40
N SER A 114 -11.22 11.72 10.93
CA SER A 114 -10.98 10.35 11.38
C SER A 114 -11.14 9.36 10.21
N PRO A 115 -10.60 8.12 10.33
CA PRO A 115 -10.84 7.08 9.32
C PRO A 115 -12.33 6.83 9.05
N ALA A 116 -13.18 6.94 10.08
CA ALA A 116 -14.62 6.74 9.94
C ALA A 116 -15.26 7.81 9.03
N ASP A 117 -14.80 9.05 9.10
CA ASP A 117 -15.29 10.16 8.28
C ASP A 117 -14.97 9.96 6.79
N LEU A 118 -13.85 9.28 6.49
CA LEU A 118 -13.43 8.97 5.13
C LEU A 118 -14.19 7.75 4.55
N VAL A 119 -14.52 6.77 5.39
CA VAL A 119 -15.27 5.57 4.96
C VAL A 119 -16.75 5.89 4.73
N ALA A 120 -17.38 6.68 5.61
CA ALA A 120 -18.81 7.01 5.52
C ALA A 120 -19.16 7.91 4.31
N ALA A 121 -18.19 8.63 3.77
CA ALA A 121 -18.36 9.49 2.60
C ALA A 121 -18.17 8.75 1.26
N SER A 122 -17.67 7.52 1.28
CA SER A 122 -17.62 6.66 0.08
C SER A 122 -18.96 5.96 -0.10
N PRO A 123 -19.58 5.95 -1.29
CA PRO A 123 -20.81 5.21 -1.52
C PRO A 123 -20.53 3.71 -1.35
N ASP A 124 -21.05 3.18 -0.24
CA ASP A 124 -21.19 1.77 0.17
C ASP A 124 -20.50 0.74 -0.77
N SER A 125 -19.19 0.55 -0.60
CA SER A 125 -18.54 -0.67 -1.08
C SER A 125 -18.89 -1.77 -0.08
N GLY A 126 -20.02 -2.45 -0.32
CA GLY A 126 -20.67 -3.44 0.56
C GLY A 126 -19.84 -4.67 0.96
N VAL A 127 -18.69 -4.46 1.58
CA VAL A 127 -17.89 -5.51 2.22
C VAL A 127 -18.19 -5.47 3.71
N LYS A 128 -19.06 -6.40 4.11
CA LYS A 128 -19.34 -6.72 5.51
C LYS A 128 -18.05 -7.25 6.16
N PRO A 129 -17.57 -6.68 7.28
CA PRO A 129 -16.42 -7.24 7.99
C PRO A 129 -16.76 -8.62 8.58
N PRO A 130 -15.76 -9.51 8.73
CA PRO A 130 -15.94 -10.83 9.33
C PRO A 130 -16.38 -10.76 10.80
#